data_AF-A0A9E5RBD1-F1
#
_entry.id   AF-A0A9E5RBD1-F1
#
_cell.length_a   1.000
_cell.length_b   1.000
_cell.length_c   1.000
_cell.angle_alpha   90.00
_cell.angle_beta   90.00
_cell.angle_gamma   90.00
#
_symmetry.space_group_name_H-M   'P 1'
#
loop_
_entity.id
_entity.type
_entity.pdbx_description
1 polymer ?
#
loop_
_entity_poly.entity_id
_entity_poly.type
_entity_poly.pdbx_seq_one_letter_code
_entity_poly.pdbx_strand_id
1 'polypeptide(L)'
;MELPDTWEVRAGLDNLQAGSPAALQQLEAGEVPQDLVLRLVTGAFTDLGIPNAAALPAQLARLVPLGIAPPTPLAVTYGNRQGWEIEYTVPESNLHTTVALVPLENGRLALVRGVVGGESWSAGVNATFEAIRTSMEFTLPSAFADPFANLLDSDGGVIWHYIAERPDDPRTLRLGGLGYDPFNLIYVAGGQRGVLVLNLNDGTFVNILGPWAEDDNLVDLDIPIDARIYAANATSGDNNHIMVLNRAGGLEYGFGNTGDGPGQFMPGYPQTIAATRNADLWTVSEGHSEAPRAASINLTASATSCLPWILTPSTRT
;
A
#
# COMPACT_ATOMS: atom_id res chain seq x y z
N MET A 1 25.05 -3.52 -13.11
CA MET A 1 24.83 -3.01 -14.47
C MET A 1 26.05 -2.20 -14.86
N GLU A 2 26.76 -2.65 -15.87
CA GLU A 2 27.85 -1.87 -16.47
C GLU A 2 27.26 -1.01 -17.58
N LEU A 3 27.46 0.30 -17.46
CA LEU A 3 27.04 1.27 -18.47
C LEU A 3 28.26 1.68 -19.30
N PRO A 4 28.08 2.09 -20.57
CA PRO A 4 29.19 2.63 -21.36
C PRO A 4 29.82 3.87 -20.69
N ASP A 5 31.14 4.00 -20.76
CA ASP A 5 31.93 5.04 -20.05
C ASP A 5 31.52 6.49 -20.38
N THR A 6 30.89 6.72 -21.54
CA THR A 6 30.46 8.05 -22.00
C THR A 6 29.03 8.40 -21.59
N TRP A 7 28.34 7.50 -20.89
CA TRP A 7 26.95 7.70 -20.51
C TRP A 7 26.82 8.48 -19.22
N GLU A 8 25.84 9.37 -19.20
CA GLU A 8 25.40 10.05 -17.99
C GLU A 8 24.27 9.25 -17.33
N VAL A 9 24.22 9.29 -16.01
CA VAL A 9 23.16 8.69 -15.20
C VAL A 9 22.46 9.77 -14.40
N ARG A 10 21.14 9.82 -14.51
CA ARG A 10 20.25 10.69 -13.75
C ARG A 10 19.36 9.81 -12.89
N ALA A 11 19.59 9.83 -11.58
CA ALA A 11 18.86 9.00 -10.62
C ALA A 11 17.96 9.87 -9.72
N GLY A 12 16.76 9.36 -9.46
CA GLY A 12 15.82 9.83 -8.45
C GLY A 12 15.54 8.72 -7.42
N LEU A 13 14.53 8.91 -6.57
CA LEU A 13 14.21 7.98 -5.48
C LEU A 13 13.85 6.57 -5.99
N ASP A 14 13.13 6.49 -7.12
CA ASP A 14 12.57 5.27 -7.70
C ASP A 14 12.80 5.15 -9.22
N ASN A 15 13.51 6.12 -9.80
CA ASN A 15 13.75 6.24 -11.23
C ASN A 15 15.25 6.36 -11.52
N LEU A 16 15.71 5.71 -12.57
CA LEU A 16 17.03 5.88 -13.16
C LEU A 16 16.86 6.09 -14.67
N GLN A 17 17.51 7.12 -15.19
CA GLN A 17 17.63 7.35 -16.63
C GLN A 17 19.12 7.42 -17.00
N ALA A 18 19.51 6.73 -18.06
CA ALA A 18 20.89 6.72 -18.53
C ALA A 18 20.99 6.75 -20.07
N GLY A 19 22.00 7.42 -20.60
CA GLY A 19 22.23 7.55 -22.04
C GLY A 19 23.40 8.48 -22.35
N SER A 20 23.75 8.65 -23.63
CA SER A 20 24.71 9.69 -24.02
C SER A 20 24.15 11.09 -23.68
N PRO A 21 24.99 12.09 -23.35
CA PRO A 21 24.52 13.44 -23.01
C PRO A 21 23.59 14.04 -24.08
N ALA A 22 23.92 13.80 -25.36
CA ALA A 22 23.11 14.23 -26.50
C ALA A 22 21.75 13.52 -26.56
N ALA A 23 21.71 12.20 -26.37
CA ALA A 23 20.46 11.44 -26.38
C ALA A 23 19.54 11.82 -25.21
N LEU A 24 20.10 12.13 -24.04
CA LEU A 24 19.34 12.63 -22.90
C LEU A 24 18.74 14.01 -23.17
N GLN A 25 19.49 14.94 -23.77
CA GLN A 25 18.98 16.27 -24.16
C GLN A 25 17.88 16.18 -25.22
N GLN A 26 18.04 15.33 -26.23
CA GLN A 26 17.02 15.08 -27.26
C GLN A 26 15.71 14.60 -26.62
N LEU A 27 15.81 13.65 -25.69
CA LEU A 27 14.63 13.12 -25.02
C LEU A 27 13.94 14.17 -24.13
N GLU A 28 14.69 15.10 -23.52
CA GLU A 28 14.14 16.25 -22.79
C GLU A 28 13.43 17.26 -23.71
N ALA A 29 13.93 17.43 -24.93
CA ALA A 29 13.32 18.26 -25.96
C ALA A 29 12.10 17.61 -26.64
N GLY A 30 11.78 16.35 -26.31
CA GLY A 30 10.72 15.59 -26.95
C GLY A 30 11.09 15.04 -28.34
N GLU A 31 12.38 14.98 -28.65
CA GLU A 31 12.92 14.46 -29.91
C GLU A 31 13.25 12.96 -29.79
N VAL A 32 13.44 12.32 -30.95
CA VAL A 32 13.85 10.92 -31.05
C VAL A 32 15.36 10.82 -30.76
N PRO A 33 15.79 10.07 -29.73
CA PRO A 33 17.20 9.94 -29.43
C PRO A 33 17.93 9.14 -30.51
N GLN A 34 19.11 9.61 -30.90
CA GLN A 34 19.95 8.93 -31.90
C GLN A 34 20.65 7.68 -31.35
N ASP A 35 20.92 7.66 -30.04
CA ASP A 35 21.51 6.54 -29.31
C ASP A 35 20.51 5.93 -28.31
N LEU A 36 20.87 4.79 -27.72
CA LEU A 36 20.07 4.13 -26.69
C LEU A 36 19.91 5.03 -25.45
N VAL A 37 18.67 5.18 -25.01
CA VAL A 37 18.34 5.69 -23.69
C VAL A 37 17.69 4.58 -22.87
N LEU A 38 18.24 4.32 -21.70
CA LEU A 38 17.67 3.41 -20.71
C LEU A 38 16.86 4.21 -19.68
N ARG A 39 15.67 3.72 -19.35
CA ARG A 39 14.87 4.15 -18.21
C ARG A 39 14.53 2.95 -17.35
N LEU A 40 14.72 3.07 -16.05
CA LEU A 40 14.41 2.05 -15.08
C LEU A 40 13.58 2.69 -13.98
N VAL A 41 12.38 2.16 -13.74
CA VAL A 41 11.50 2.61 -12.66
C VAL A 41 11.23 1.43 -11.76
N THR A 42 11.35 1.61 -10.44
CA THR A 42 11.06 0.55 -9.47
C THR A 42 9.85 0.91 -8.62
N GLY A 43 8.93 -0.02 -8.42
CA GLY A 43 7.71 0.22 -7.66
C GLY A 43 7.20 -1.06 -6.98
N ALA A 44 6.08 -0.97 -6.28
CA ALA A 44 5.37 -2.15 -5.80
C ALA A 44 4.41 -2.68 -6.87
N PHE A 45 4.11 -3.98 -6.82
CA PHE A 45 3.05 -4.60 -7.63
C PHE A 45 1.68 -3.91 -7.43
N THR A 46 1.41 -3.48 -6.20
CA THR A 46 0.18 -2.78 -5.79
C THR A 46 0.01 -1.43 -6.48
N ASP A 47 1.09 -0.68 -6.66
CA ASP A 47 1.06 0.65 -7.31
C ASP A 47 0.63 0.53 -8.79
N LEU A 48 0.79 -0.67 -9.36
CA LEU A 48 0.47 -0.97 -10.76
C LEU A 48 -0.80 -1.82 -10.92
N GLY A 49 -1.47 -2.17 -9.81
CA GLY A 49 -2.65 -3.03 -9.81
C GLY A 49 -2.37 -4.45 -10.30
N ILE A 50 -1.17 -4.98 -10.05
CA ILE A 50 -0.74 -6.30 -10.51
C ILE A 50 -0.85 -7.28 -9.33
N PRO A 51 -1.65 -8.35 -9.42
CA PRO A 51 -1.91 -9.22 -8.27
C PRO A 51 -0.72 -10.11 -7.89
N ASN A 52 0.09 -10.54 -8.87
CA ASN A 52 1.28 -11.35 -8.64
C ASN A 52 2.17 -11.41 -9.91
N ALA A 53 3.35 -12.03 -9.79
CA ALA A 53 4.31 -12.18 -10.88
C ALA A 53 3.77 -12.95 -12.10
N ALA A 54 2.81 -13.86 -11.92
CA ALA A 54 2.23 -14.61 -13.04
C ALA A 54 1.33 -13.74 -13.93
N ALA A 55 0.83 -12.62 -13.42
CA ALA A 55 0.04 -11.66 -14.19
C ALA A 55 0.88 -10.71 -15.07
N LEU A 56 2.21 -10.66 -14.87
CA LEU A 56 3.11 -9.71 -15.55
C LEU A 56 3.05 -9.73 -17.09
N PRO A 57 3.00 -10.88 -17.79
CA PRO A 57 2.95 -10.90 -19.25
C PRO A 57 1.78 -10.07 -19.78
N ALA A 58 0.59 -10.23 -19.19
CA ALA A 58 -0.61 -9.53 -19.60
C ALA A 58 -0.53 -8.01 -19.36
N GLN A 59 0.29 -7.56 -18.39
CA GLN A 59 0.40 -6.14 -18.04
C GLN A 59 1.29 -5.36 -18.99
N LEU A 60 2.23 -6.01 -19.68
CA LEU A 60 3.08 -5.36 -20.69
C LEU A 60 2.28 -4.71 -21.82
N ALA A 61 1.14 -5.30 -22.20
CA ALA A 61 0.25 -4.75 -23.22
C ALA A 61 -0.26 -3.34 -22.88
N ARG A 62 -0.37 -2.99 -21.58
CA ARG A 62 -0.80 -1.66 -21.12
C ARG A 62 0.29 -0.59 -21.29
N LEU A 63 1.54 -1.01 -21.51
CA LEU A 63 2.69 -0.12 -21.70
C LEU A 63 2.95 0.21 -23.17
N VAL A 64 2.10 -0.31 -24.06
CA VAL A 64 2.11 -0.03 -25.50
C VAL A 64 1.20 1.17 -25.77
N PRO A 65 1.66 2.19 -26.53
CA PRO A 65 0.82 3.33 -26.91
C PRO A 65 -0.45 2.92 -27.66
N LEU A 66 -1.51 3.72 -27.49
CA LEU A 66 -2.75 3.55 -28.25
C LEU A 66 -2.47 3.60 -29.76
N GLY A 67 -3.09 2.69 -30.50
CA GLY A 67 -2.91 2.58 -31.96
C GLY A 67 -1.82 1.58 -32.39
N ILE A 68 -1.08 0.99 -31.45
CA ILE A 68 -0.13 -0.10 -31.72
C ILE A 68 -0.70 -1.40 -31.15
N ALA A 69 -0.74 -2.45 -31.97
CA ALA A 69 -1.15 -3.78 -31.51
C ALA A 69 -0.09 -4.32 -30.52
N PRO A 70 -0.47 -4.71 -29.30
CA PRO A 70 0.49 -5.17 -28.31
C PRO A 70 1.17 -6.46 -28.78
N PRO A 71 2.52 -6.51 -28.82
CA PRO A 71 3.26 -7.71 -29.16
C PRO A 71 3.03 -8.83 -28.13
N THR A 72 3.31 -10.07 -28.53
CA THR A 72 3.34 -11.21 -27.61
C THR A 72 4.51 -11.07 -26.63
N PRO A 73 4.27 -11.09 -25.31
CA PRO A 73 5.34 -11.08 -24.31
C PRO A 73 6.25 -12.29 -24.41
N LEU A 74 7.56 -12.06 -24.24
CA LEU A 74 8.59 -13.09 -24.19
C LEU A 74 9.19 -13.16 -22.78
N ALA A 75 9.48 -14.37 -22.32
CA ALA A 75 10.22 -14.58 -21.08
C ALA A 75 11.71 -14.31 -21.35
N VAL A 76 12.31 -13.42 -20.56
CA VAL A 76 13.66 -12.89 -20.79
C VAL A 76 14.40 -12.77 -19.46
N THR A 77 15.70 -13.09 -19.46
CA THR A 77 16.56 -12.96 -18.27
C THR A 77 17.24 -11.59 -18.24
N TYR A 78 17.03 -10.85 -17.16
CA TYR A 78 17.67 -9.57 -16.88
C TYR A 78 18.72 -9.77 -15.78
N GLY A 79 19.96 -10.02 -16.22
CA GLY A 79 21.08 -10.38 -15.35
C GLY A 79 20.76 -11.53 -14.40
N ASN A 80 20.58 -11.24 -13.12
CA ASN A 80 20.26 -12.23 -12.09
C ASN A 80 18.75 -12.52 -11.89
N ARG A 81 17.85 -11.97 -12.71
CA ARG A 81 16.38 -12.14 -12.56
C ARG A 81 15.71 -12.58 -13.85
N GLN A 82 14.60 -13.31 -13.72
CA GLN A 82 13.69 -13.59 -14.84
C GLN A 82 12.63 -12.50 -14.92
N GLY A 83 12.26 -12.08 -16.13
CA GLY A 83 11.22 -11.11 -16.39
C GLY A 83 10.48 -11.39 -17.69
N TRP A 84 9.64 -10.44 -18.08
CA TRP A 84 8.88 -10.49 -19.32
C TRP A 84 9.12 -9.21 -20.12
N GLU A 85 9.20 -9.33 -21.43
CA GLU A 85 9.55 -8.25 -22.34
C GLU A 85 8.64 -8.22 -23.57
N ILE A 86 8.39 -7.03 -24.09
CA ILE A 86 7.88 -6.79 -25.43
C ILE A 86 8.74 -5.75 -26.14
N GLU A 87 8.78 -5.85 -27.45
CA GLU A 87 9.42 -4.89 -28.34
C GLU A 87 8.41 -4.35 -29.35
N TYR A 88 8.39 -3.04 -29.55
CA TYR A 88 7.55 -2.41 -30.56
C TYR A 88 8.20 -1.15 -31.14
N THR A 89 7.79 -0.78 -32.34
CA THR A 89 8.18 0.47 -32.98
C THR A 89 6.97 1.39 -33.08
N VAL A 90 7.13 2.65 -32.69
CA VAL A 90 6.10 3.69 -32.85
C VAL A 90 6.14 4.20 -34.29
N PRO A 91 5.08 4.02 -35.10
CA PRO A 91 5.13 4.31 -36.54
C PRO A 91 5.45 5.77 -36.89
N GLU A 92 4.89 6.74 -36.15
CA GLU A 92 5.00 8.17 -36.48
C GLU A 92 6.40 8.73 -36.22
N SER A 93 7.07 8.23 -35.18
CA SER A 93 8.40 8.70 -34.75
C SER A 93 9.53 7.75 -35.15
N ASN A 94 9.22 6.60 -35.73
CA ASN A 94 10.16 5.50 -35.95
C ASN A 94 10.95 5.15 -34.67
N LEU A 95 10.32 5.29 -33.50
CA LEU A 95 10.96 5.05 -32.22
C LEU A 95 10.85 3.57 -31.87
N HIS A 96 11.98 2.87 -31.80
CA HIS A 96 12.02 1.52 -31.27
C HIS A 96 12.04 1.54 -29.75
N THR A 97 11.16 0.75 -29.14
CA THR A 97 11.02 0.63 -27.69
C THR A 97 11.02 -0.82 -27.27
N THR A 98 11.94 -1.15 -26.37
CA THR A 98 11.94 -2.39 -25.60
C THR A 98 11.39 -2.07 -24.22
N VAL A 99 10.41 -2.81 -23.72
CA VAL A 99 9.90 -2.64 -22.36
C VAL A 99 9.76 -3.99 -21.68
N ALA A 100 10.29 -4.06 -20.45
CA ALA A 100 10.24 -5.25 -19.64
C ALA A 100 9.75 -4.96 -18.23
N LEU A 101 9.09 -5.97 -17.66
CA LEU A 101 8.70 -6.04 -16.27
C LEU A 101 9.50 -7.17 -15.62
N VAL A 102 10.34 -6.80 -14.65
CA VAL A 102 11.24 -7.72 -13.94
C VAL A 102 10.78 -7.82 -12.48
N PRO A 103 10.15 -8.93 -12.06
CA PRO A 103 9.77 -9.15 -10.67
C PRO A 103 11.01 -9.11 -9.78
N LEU A 104 10.89 -8.33 -8.71
CA LEU A 104 11.86 -8.25 -7.63
C LEU A 104 11.27 -8.96 -6.40
N GLU A 105 12.09 -9.11 -5.36
CA GLU A 105 11.64 -9.66 -4.09
C GLU A 105 10.70 -8.69 -3.35
N ASN A 106 9.95 -9.20 -2.36
CA ASN A 106 9.03 -8.44 -1.50
C ASN A 106 7.90 -7.68 -2.25
N GLY A 107 7.39 -8.27 -3.34
CA GLY A 107 6.30 -7.68 -4.11
C GLY A 107 6.69 -6.36 -4.78
N ARG A 108 7.97 -6.21 -5.16
CA ARG A 108 8.46 -5.09 -5.96
C ARG A 108 8.67 -5.50 -7.42
N LEU A 109 8.67 -4.52 -8.30
CA LEU A 109 8.83 -4.69 -9.73
C LEU A 109 9.77 -3.63 -10.27
N ALA A 110 10.64 -4.00 -11.20
CA ALA A 110 11.34 -3.04 -12.06
C ALA A 110 10.68 -3.00 -13.44
N LEU A 111 10.32 -1.81 -13.89
CA LEU A 111 10.04 -1.51 -15.28
C LEU A 111 11.36 -1.07 -15.91
N VAL A 112 11.84 -1.85 -16.87
CA VAL A 112 13.02 -1.51 -17.67
C VAL A 112 12.54 -1.10 -19.06
N ARG A 113 12.98 0.05 -19.56
CA ARG A 113 12.62 0.55 -20.88
C ARG A 113 13.86 1.01 -21.63
N GLY A 114 14.13 0.40 -22.77
CA GLY A 114 15.10 0.86 -23.75
C GLY A 114 14.40 1.63 -24.85
N VAL A 115 14.94 2.79 -25.23
CA VAL A 115 14.36 3.66 -26.26
C VAL A 115 15.46 4.12 -27.21
N VAL A 116 15.24 3.98 -28.52
CA VAL A 116 16.18 4.44 -29.55
C VAL A 116 15.46 4.65 -30.89
N GLY A 117 16.00 5.45 -31.80
CA GLY A 117 15.57 5.45 -33.20
C GLY A 117 15.65 4.07 -33.86
N GLY A 118 14.65 3.69 -34.66
CA GLY A 118 14.52 2.37 -35.28
C GLY A 118 15.64 2.01 -36.26
N GLU A 119 16.20 3.02 -36.94
CA GLU A 119 17.38 2.86 -37.80
C GLU A 119 18.62 2.49 -36.97
N SER A 120 18.86 3.18 -35.86
CA SER A 120 19.96 2.90 -34.94
C SER A 120 19.83 1.52 -34.28
N TRP A 121 18.60 1.07 -33.95
CA TRP A 121 18.36 -0.28 -33.44
C TRP A 121 18.84 -1.34 -34.43
N SER A 122 18.47 -1.19 -35.70
CA SER A 122 18.85 -2.11 -36.78
C SER A 122 20.35 -2.01 -37.14
N ALA A 123 20.99 -0.88 -36.83
CA ALA A 123 22.42 -0.66 -37.03
C ALA A 123 23.32 -1.27 -35.93
N GLY A 124 22.75 -1.98 -34.95
CA GLY A 124 23.51 -2.76 -33.96
C GLY A 124 23.42 -2.25 -32.51
N VAL A 125 22.62 -1.20 -32.24
CA VAL A 125 22.41 -0.71 -30.86
C VAL A 125 21.76 -1.78 -29.97
N ASN A 126 21.01 -2.72 -30.55
CA ASN A 126 20.48 -3.89 -29.84
C ASN A 126 21.56 -4.67 -29.08
N ALA A 127 22.78 -4.79 -29.61
CA ALA A 127 23.88 -5.46 -28.92
C ALA A 127 24.31 -4.71 -27.63
N THR A 128 24.19 -3.38 -27.61
CA THR A 128 24.46 -2.57 -26.41
C THR A 128 23.37 -2.79 -25.37
N PHE A 129 22.10 -2.79 -25.79
CA PHE A 129 20.98 -3.10 -24.88
C PHE A 129 21.13 -4.50 -24.28
N GLU A 130 21.53 -5.49 -25.08
CA GLU A 130 21.78 -6.88 -24.65
C GLU A 130 22.93 -7.00 -23.63
N ALA A 131 24.04 -6.30 -23.85
CA ALA A 131 25.15 -6.24 -22.89
C ALA A 131 24.70 -5.59 -21.57
N ILE A 132 23.91 -4.52 -21.64
CA ILE A 132 23.34 -3.86 -20.46
C ILE A 132 22.38 -4.80 -19.73
N ARG A 133 21.45 -5.44 -20.45
CA ARG A 133 20.47 -6.40 -19.94
C ARG A 133 21.12 -7.55 -19.19
N THR A 134 22.19 -8.12 -19.74
CA THR A 134 22.92 -9.24 -19.13
C THR A 134 23.78 -8.83 -17.93
N SER A 135 24.25 -7.58 -17.87
CA SER A 135 25.04 -7.05 -16.74
C SER A 135 24.20 -6.48 -15.59
N MET A 136 22.87 -6.44 -15.72
CA MET A 136 22.01 -5.93 -14.65
C MET A 136 22.14 -6.77 -13.38
N GLU A 137 22.10 -6.11 -12.23
CA GLU A 137 22.10 -6.83 -10.95
C GLU A 137 21.03 -6.20 -10.07
N PHE A 138 20.00 -7.00 -9.77
CA PHE A 138 18.93 -6.60 -8.88
C PHE A 138 19.23 -7.17 -7.49
N THR A 139 19.82 -6.33 -6.66
CA THR A 139 20.01 -6.60 -5.24
C THR A 139 18.86 -5.99 -4.46
N LEU A 140 18.43 -6.69 -3.41
CA LEU A 140 17.68 -6.00 -2.37
C LEU A 140 18.60 -4.93 -1.79
N PRO A 141 18.09 -3.71 -1.50
CA PRO A 141 18.76 -2.88 -0.50
C PRO A 141 19.00 -3.78 0.70
N SER A 142 20.23 -3.76 1.26
CA SER A 142 20.53 -4.42 2.54
C SER A 142 19.33 -4.23 3.44
N ALA A 143 18.71 -5.33 3.88
CA ALA A 143 17.44 -5.36 4.61
C ALA A 143 17.33 -4.08 5.42
N PHE A 144 16.37 -3.21 5.04
CA PHE A 144 16.25 -1.82 5.48
C PHE A 144 16.89 -1.70 6.85
N ALA A 145 18.15 -1.20 6.89
CA ALA A 145 18.92 -1.24 8.12
C ALA A 145 18.05 -0.53 9.12
N ASP A 146 17.52 -1.29 10.08
CA ASP A 146 16.46 -0.79 10.93
C ASP A 146 17.00 0.53 11.51
N PRO A 147 16.41 1.68 11.14
CA PRO A 147 16.96 2.98 11.51
C PRO A 147 16.94 3.16 13.03
N PHE A 148 16.23 2.28 13.72
CA PHE A 148 16.07 2.23 15.15
C PHE A 148 16.81 1.08 15.85
N ALA A 149 17.55 0.24 15.11
CA ALA A 149 18.32 -0.88 15.67
C ALA A 149 19.39 -0.44 16.69
N ASN A 150 19.76 0.84 16.68
CA ASN A 150 20.73 1.44 17.57
C ASN A 150 20.13 2.54 18.46
N LEU A 151 18.80 2.67 18.55
CA LEU A 151 18.21 3.58 19.52
C LEU A 151 18.52 3.08 20.94
N LEU A 152 19.17 3.92 21.71
CA LEU A 152 19.38 3.73 23.14
C LEU A 152 18.37 4.62 23.89
N ASP A 153 18.09 4.28 25.15
CA ASP A 153 17.10 4.92 26.02
C ASP A 153 17.15 6.46 26.08
N SER A 154 18.25 7.10 25.63
CA SER A 154 18.42 8.55 25.59
C SER A 154 17.72 9.27 24.43
N ASP A 155 17.22 8.56 23.41
CA ASP A 155 16.64 9.15 22.19
C ASP A 155 15.10 9.22 22.23
N GLY A 156 14.55 9.66 23.37
CA GLY A 156 13.10 9.87 23.52
C GLY A 156 12.30 8.65 23.99
N GLY A 157 12.95 7.60 24.49
CA GLY A 157 12.28 6.49 25.18
C GLY A 157 11.53 5.50 24.28
N VAL A 158 11.98 5.31 23.04
CA VAL A 158 11.47 4.23 22.17
C VAL A 158 11.95 2.88 22.72
N ILE A 159 11.03 2.05 23.18
CA ILE A 159 11.32 0.74 23.80
C ILE A 159 11.44 -0.36 22.75
N TRP A 160 10.60 -0.29 21.71
CA TRP A 160 10.65 -1.14 20.53
C TRP A 160 9.89 -0.43 19.41
N HIS A 161 10.02 -0.99 18.21
CA HIS A 161 9.28 -0.55 17.04
C HIS A 161 8.88 -1.78 16.22
N TYR A 162 7.87 -1.63 15.37
CA TYR A 162 7.44 -2.69 14.48
C TYR A 162 7.44 -2.19 13.04
N ILE A 163 8.15 -2.91 12.18
CA ILE A 163 8.07 -2.73 10.74
C ILE A 163 7.14 -3.83 10.23
N ALA A 164 6.00 -3.42 9.68
CA ALA A 164 5.10 -4.37 9.04
C ALA A 164 5.81 -5.04 7.87
N GLU A 165 6.14 -6.32 8.03
CA GLU A 165 6.53 -7.18 6.92
C GLU A 165 5.39 -7.18 5.91
N ARG A 166 5.69 -7.14 4.60
CA ARG A 166 4.66 -7.28 3.55
C ARG A 166 4.33 -8.77 3.42
N PRO A 167 3.28 -9.29 4.05
CA PRO A 167 2.92 -10.69 3.97
C PRO A 167 2.18 -10.92 2.65
N ASP A 168 1.99 -12.18 2.28
CA ASP A 168 1.40 -12.68 1.02
C ASP A 168 -0.04 -12.20 0.71
N ASP A 169 -0.62 -11.37 1.57
CA ASP A 169 -1.92 -10.72 1.39
C ASP A 169 -1.73 -9.38 0.66
N PRO A 170 -2.31 -9.21 -0.54
CA PRO A 170 -2.15 -8.02 -1.36
C PRO A 170 -2.79 -6.75 -0.76
N ARG A 171 -3.55 -6.87 0.34
CA ARG A 171 -4.19 -5.72 0.98
C ARG A 171 -3.19 -4.91 1.79
N THR A 172 -3.23 -3.60 1.57
CA THR A 172 -2.41 -2.63 2.30
C THR A 172 -2.78 -2.65 3.79
N LEU A 173 -1.78 -2.87 4.65
CA LEU A 173 -1.93 -2.59 6.08
C LEU A 173 -1.89 -1.06 6.26
N ARG A 174 -3.02 -0.46 6.61
CA ARG A 174 -3.09 0.96 6.98
C ARG A 174 -3.20 1.06 8.50
N LEU A 175 -2.14 1.56 9.14
CA LEU A 175 -2.12 1.72 10.59
C LEU A 175 -3.07 2.86 11.00
N GLY A 176 -4.15 2.48 11.67
CA GLY A 176 -5.11 3.35 12.32
C GLY A 176 -4.85 3.48 13.81
N GLY A 177 -5.90 3.74 14.58
CA GLY A 177 -5.79 3.79 16.03
C GLY A 177 -5.49 2.42 16.67
N LEU A 178 -5.14 2.46 17.94
CA LEU A 178 -4.61 1.33 18.68
C LEU A 178 -5.19 1.25 20.09
N GLY A 179 -5.21 0.04 20.63
CA GLY A 179 -5.61 -0.26 22.00
C GLY A 179 -4.78 -1.43 22.53
N TYR A 180 -4.75 -1.61 23.84
CA TYR A 180 -4.04 -2.72 24.45
C TYR A 180 -4.93 -3.43 25.47
N ASP A 181 -4.72 -4.73 25.63
CA ASP A 181 -5.46 -5.53 26.59
C ASP A 181 -4.62 -5.81 27.85
N PRO A 182 -5.26 -6.29 28.94
CA PRO A 182 -4.55 -6.68 30.17
C PRO A 182 -3.59 -7.87 30.02
N PHE A 183 -3.52 -8.50 28.85
CA PHE A 183 -2.72 -9.69 28.57
C PHE A 183 -1.50 -9.36 27.71
N ASN A 184 -1.12 -8.08 27.69
CA ASN A 184 0.11 -7.59 27.10
C ASN A 184 0.13 -7.69 25.57
N LEU A 185 -1.05 -7.53 24.94
CA LEU A 185 -1.19 -7.41 23.50
C LEU A 185 -1.61 -5.99 23.14
N ILE A 186 -1.01 -5.47 22.07
CA ILE A 186 -1.47 -4.26 21.39
C ILE A 186 -2.18 -4.67 20.10
N TYR A 187 -3.30 -4.01 19.85
CA TYR A 187 -4.16 -4.20 18.70
C TYR A 187 -4.14 -2.89 17.92
N VAL A 188 -3.93 -2.97 16.61
CA VAL A 188 -3.87 -1.80 15.74
C VAL A 188 -4.84 -1.99 14.58
N ALA A 189 -5.72 -1.03 14.36
CA ALA A 189 -6.62 -1.04 13.22
C ALA A 189 -5.79 -1.03 11.92
N GLY A 190 -6.07 -1.95 11.01
CA GLY A 190 -5.24 -2.25 9.83
C GLY A 190 -5.93 -1.94 8.51
N GLY A 191 -7.02 -1.17 8.49
CA GLY A 191 -7.84 -0.93 7.32
C GLY A 191 -8.55 -2.20 6.84
N GLN A 192 -8.53 -2.44 5.52
CA GLN A 192 -9.08 -3.65 4.87
C GLN A 192 -8.39 -4.95 5.27
N ARG A 193 -7.23 -4.83 5.93
CA ARG A 193 -6.45 -5.98 6.35
C ARG A 193 -6.93 -6.57 7.68
N GLY A 194 -7.78 -5.85 8.41
CA GLY A 194 -8.29 -6.26 9.72
C GLY A 194 -7.50 -5.63 10.86
N VAL A 195 -7.19 -6.39 11.91
CA VAL A 195 -6.51 -5.88 13.12
C VAL A 195 -5.13 -6.52 13.25
N LEU A 196 -4.08 -5.72 13.23
CA LEU A 196 -2.72 -6.16 13.55
C LEU A 196 -2.59 -6.37 15.07
N VAL A 197 -2.00 -7.48 15.48
CA VAL A 197 -1.76 -7.82 16.88
C VAL A 197 -0.26 -7.98 17.11
N LEU A 198 0.28 -7.22 18.07
CA LEU A 198 1.67 -7.32 18.51
C LEU A 198 1.73 -7.54 20.01
N ASN A 199 2.88 -7.99 20.49
CA ASN A 199 3.19 -8.03 21.91
C ASN A 199 3.59 -6.63 22.40
N LEU A 200 2.99 -6.17 23.49
CA LEU A 200 3.20 -4.83 24.04
C LEU A 200 4.62 -4.62 24.60
N ASN A 201 5.32 -5.68 24.99
CA ASN A 201 6.64 -5.56 25.64
C ASN A 201 7.79 -5.42 24.65
N ASP A 202 7.67 -6.04 23.47
CA ASP A 202 8.78 -6.18 22.52
C ASP A 202 8.39 -5.92 21.07
N GLY A 203 7.12 -5.59 20.80
CA GLY A 203 6.63 -5.32 19.44
C GLY A 203 6.57 -6.56 18.55
N THR A 204 6.78 -7.76 19.10
CA THR A 204 6.78 -9.00 18.29
C THR A 204 5.42 -9.22 17.65
N PHE A 205 5.43 -9.58 16.37
CA PHE A 205 4.22 -9.92 15.63
C PHE A 205 3.55 -11.15 16.25
N VAL A 206 2.25 -11.04 16.51
CA VAL A 206 1.45 -12.15 17.03
C VAL A 206 0.52 -12.68 15.94
N ASN A 207 -0.32 -11.80 15.36
CA ASN A 207 -1.29 -12.20 14.35
C ASN A 207 -1.86 -10.99 13.58
N ILE A 208 -2.59 -11.27 12.50
CA ILE A 208 -3.58 -10.36 11.93
C ILE A 208 -4.96 -11.02 12.07
N LEU A 209 -5.89 -10.33 12.72
CA LEU A 209 -7.27 -10.79 12.88
C LEU A 209 -8.12 -10.25 11.73
N GLY A 210 -9.01 -11.09 11.19
CA GLY A 210 -9.84 -10.75 10.04
C GLY A 210 -9.17 -11.12 8.71
N PRO A 211 -9.67 -10.57 7.58
CA PRO A 211 -10.82 -9.67 7.45
C PRO A 211 -12.15 -10.35 7.80
N TRP A 212 -13.22 -9.57 7.89
CA TRP A 212 -14.58 -10.11 8.02
C TRP A 212 -15.44 -9.84 6.79
N ALA A 213 -15.23 -8.72 6.09
CA ALA A 213 -15.83 -8.37 4.81
C ALA A 213 -14.81 -7.75 3.83
N GLU A 214 -15.16 -7.74 2.54
CA GLU A 214 -14.29 -7.17 1.49
C GLU A 214 -14.20 -5.63 1.56
N ASP A 215 -15.26 -4.98 2.04
CA ASP A 215 -15.38 -3.53 2.16
C ASP A 215 -15.04 -2.98 3.56
N ASP A 216 -14.61 -3.85 4.48
CA ASP A 216 -14.15 -3.43 5.81
C ASP A 216 -13.01 -2.41 5.69
N ASN A 217 -13.04 -1.39 6.54
CA ASN A 217 -12.02 -0.36 6.60
C ASN A 217 -11.84 0.06 8.06
N LEU A 218 -11.13 -0.76 8.83
CA LEU A 218 -10.90 -0.47 10.24
C LEU A 218 -9.93 0.69 10.42
N VAL A 219 -10.39 1.76 11.06
CA VAL A 219 -9.64 3.03 11.18
C VAL A 219 -9.21 3.35 12.61
N ASP A 220 -9.93 2.84 13.59
CA ASP A 220 -9.64 3.02 15.01
C ASP A 220 -10.20 1.83 15.79
N LEU A 221 -9.66 1.58 16.98
CA LEU A 221 -10.18 0.57 17.89
C LEU A 221 -9.91 0.95 19.34
N ASP A 222 -10.74 0.42 20.23
CA ASP A 222 -10.48 0.49 21.67
C ASP A 222 -10.88 -0.81 22.38
N ILE A 223 -10.27 -1.04 23.54
CA ILE A 223 -10.42 -2.25 24.34
C ILE A 223 -10.86 -1.84 25.76
N PRO A 224 -12.16 -1.87 26.06
CA PRO A 224 -12.67 -1.61 27.39
C PRO A 224 -12.40 -2.76 28.36
N ILE A 225 -12.87 -2.61 29.60
CA ILE A 225 -12.63 -3.55 30.70
C ILE A 225 -13.16 -4.98 30.46
N ASP A 226 -14.07 -5.17 29.50
CA ASP A 226 -14.56 -6.50 29.11
C ASP A 226 -13.59 -7.25 28.18
N ALA A 227 -12.48 -6.61 27.80
CA ALA A 227 -11.41 -7.12 26.96
C ALA A 227 -11.85 -7.54 25.54
N ARG A 228 -12.99 -7.05 25.06
CA ARG A 228 -13.36 -7.15 23.65
C ARG A 228 -12.69 -6.06 22.84
N ILE A 229 -12.60 -6.27 21.53
CA ILE A 229 -12.09 -5.28 20.58
C ILE A 229 -13.30 -4.59 19.97
N TYR A 230 -13.46 -3.29 20.23
CA TYR A 230 -14.45 -2.44 19.57
C TYR A 230 -13.73 -1.68 18.47
N ALA A 231 -14.09 -1.93 17.21
CA ALA A 231 -13.45 -1.31 16.06
C ALA A 231 -14.40 -0.37 15.34
N ALA A 232 -13.90 0.83 15.01
CA ALA A 232 -14.53 1.75 14.08
C ALA A 232 -14.27 1.27 12.66
N ASN A 233 -15.34 0.91 11.95
CA ASN A 233 -15.29 0.47 10.57
C ASN A 233 -15.81 1.58 9.66
N ALA A 234 -14.90 2.32 9.04
CA ALA A 234 -15.23 3.38 8.08
C ALA A 234 -15.56 2.80 6.69
N THR A 235 -16.40 1.77 6.67
CA THR A 235 -16.86 1.10 5.45
C THR A 235 -17.79 2.03 4.66
N SER A 236 -17.84 1.81 3.35
CA SER A 236 -18.90 2.37 2.50
C SER A 236 -20.16 1.50 2.45
N GLY A 237 -20.13 0.32 3.05
CA GLY A 237 -21.24 -0.62 3.15
C GLY A 237 -22.34 -0.14 4.12
N ASP A 238 -23.42 -0.92 4.18
CA ASP A 238 -24.66 -0.47 4.83
C ASP A 238 -24.73 -0.74 6.34
N ASN A 239 -23.84 -1.57 6.90
CA ASN A 239 -23.92 -2.03 8.29
C ASN A 239 -22.55 -2.22 8.96
N ASN A 240 -22.57 -2.52 10.26
CA ASN A 240 -21.40 -2.86 11.09
C ASN A 240 -20.32 -1.77 11.13
N HIS A 241 -20.75 -0.51 11.14
CA HIS A 241 -19.89 0.66 11.34
C HIS A 241 -19.13 0.63 12.67
N ILE A 242 -19.67 -0.07 13.67
CA ILE A 242 -18.95 -0.52 14.85
C ILE A 242 -18.96 -2.05 14.89
N MET A 243 -17.77 -2.65 14.96
CA MET A 243 -17.59 -4.09 15.04
C MET A 243 -17.12 -4.47 16.45
N VAL A 244 -17.69 -5.54 17.00
CA VAL A 244 -17.31 -6.07 18.30
C VAL A 244 -16.73 -7.47 18.13
N LEU A 245 -15.44 -7.60 18.43
CA LEU A 245 -14.67 -8.82 18.22
C LEU A 245 -14.22 -9.39 19.56
N ASN A 246 -14.16 -10.71 19.63
CA ASN A 246 -13.39 -11.36 20.69
C ASN A 246 -11.88 -11.28 20.37
N ARG A 247 -11.06 -11.57 21.38
CA ARG A 247 -9.59 -11.49 21.27
C ARG A 247 -8.97 -12.51 20.30
N ALA A 248 -9.71 -13.54 19.92
CA ALA A 248 -9.31 -14.50 18.89
C ALA A 248 -9.66 -14.03 17.47
N GLY A 249 -10.26 -12.86 17.31
CA GLY A 249 -10.67 -12.31 16.01
C GLY A 249 -12.03 -12.80 15.51
N GLY A 250 -12.80 -13.50 16.35
CA GLY A 250 -14.18 -13.83 16.03
C GLY A 250 -15.07 -12.59 16.17
N LEU A 251 -15.78 -12.23 15.10
CA LEU A 251 -16.85 -11.23 15.15
C LEU A 251 -18.01 -11.76 16.00
N GLU A 252 -18.28 -11.12 17.13
CA GLU A 252 -19.40 -11.51 18.01
C GLU A 252 -20.70 -10.86 17.55
N TYR A 253 -20.65 -9.55 17.30
CA TYR A 253 -21.75 -8.76 16.76
C TYR A 253 -21.25 -7.42 16.23
N GLY A 254 -22.08 -6.70 15.48
CA GLY A 254 -21.81 -5.35 15.01
C GLY A 254 -23.08 -4.52 15.04
N PHE A 255 -22.92 -3.20 15.00
CA PHE A 255 -24.02 -2.25 14.96
C PHE A 255 -23.61 -0.95 14.26
N GLY A 256 -24.60 -0.11 14.00
CA GLY A 256 -24.42 1.08 13.18
C GLY A 256 -24.68 0.79 11.71
N ASN A 257 -25.64 1.51 11.13
CA ASN A 257 -25.97 1.43 9.70
C ASN A 257 -25.63 2.74 9.00
N THR A 258 -25.48 2.70 7.69
CA THR A 258 -25.33 3.94 6.91
C THR A 258 -26.62 4.76 6.96
N GLY A 259 -26.50 6.06 7.22
CA GLY A 259 -27.61 7.01 7.20
C GLY A 259 -27.47 8.15 8.19
N ASP A 260 -28.54 8.93 8.30
CA ASP A 260 -28.58 10.20 9.05
C ASP A 260 -29.44 10.14 10.32
N GLY A 261 -30.03 8.97 10.59
CA GLY A 261 -30.89 8.74 11.74
C GLY A 261 -30.16 8.32 13.01
N PRO A 262 -30.88 8.22 14.15
CA PRO A 262 -30.32 7.71 15.39
C PRO A 262 -29.74 6.30 15.22
N GLY A 263 -28.48 6.13 15.60
CA GLY A 263 -27.70 4.90 15.52
C GLY A 263 -27.00 4.72 14.18
N GLN A 264 -27.08 5.70 13.27
CA GLN A 264 -26.52 5.62 11.93
C GLN A 264 -25.26 6.47 11.77
N PHE A 265 -24.45 6.12 10.78
CA PHE A 265 -23.19 6.77 10.45
C PHE A 265 -23.23 7.25 9.00
N MET A 266 -22.55 8.37 8.73
CA MET A 266 -22.36 8.83 7.37
C MET A 266 -21.33 7.92 6.64
N PRO A 267 -21.37 7.82 5.30
CA PRO A 267 -20.40 7.02 4.56
C PRO A 267 -18.96 7.43 4.88
N GLY A 268 -18.12 6.43 5.20
CA GLY A 268 -16.73 6.68 5.61
C GLY A 268 -16.58 7.17 7.05
N TYR A 269 -17.62 7.16 7.87
CA TYR A 269 -17.57 7.31 9.33
C TYR A 269 -18.05 6.01 9.98
N PRO A 270 -17.67 5.70 11.22
CA PRO A 270 -16.89 6.51 12.16
C PRO A 270 -15.39 6.53 11.87
N GLN A 271 -14.72 7.61 12.29
CA GLN A 271 -13.26 7.77 12.15
C GLN A 271 -12.48 7.52 13.45
N THR A 272 -13.16 7.56 14.59
CA THR A 272 -12.54 7.32 15.89
C THR A 272 -13.51 6.66 16.87
N ILE A 273 -12.95 5.96 17.83
CA ILE A 273 -13.69 5.26 18.88
C ILE A 273 -12.91 5.34 20.20
N ALA A 274 -13.63 5.54 21.31
CA ALA A 274 -13.03 5.56 22.64
C ALA A 274 -14.01 5.00 23.66
N ALA A 275 -13.56 4.05 24.46
CA ALA A 275 -14.31 3.48 25.55
C ALA A 275 -13.92 4.13 26.88
N THR A 276 -14.92 4.38 27.72
CA THR A 276 -14.71 4.90 29.07
C THR A 276 -14.55 3.77 30.08
N ARG A 277 -14.06 4.10 31.28
CA ARG A 277 -13.97 3.13 32.41
C ARG A 277 -15.31 2.54 32.84
N ASN A 278 -16.42 3.20 32.53
CA ASN A 278 -17.77 2.72 32.81
C ASN A 278 -18.32 1.84 31.68
N ALA A 279 -17.47 1.49 30.71
CA ALA A 279 -17.84 0.77 29.50
C ALA A 279 -18.89 1.53 28.67
N ASP A 280 -18.82 2.86 28.63
CA ASP A 280 -19.50 3.65 27.60
C ASP A 280 -18.58 3.81 26.40
N LEU A 281 -19.08 3.51 25.20
CA LEU A 281 -18.36 3.67 23.94
C LEU A 281 -18.72 5.01 23.29
N TRP A 282 -17.72 5.79 22.91
CA TRP A 282 -17.82 7.08 22.25
C TRP A 282 -17.27 7.00 20.84
N THR A 283 -17.93 7.66 19.90
CA THR A 283 -17.46 7.74 18.52
C THR A 283 -17.89 9.07 17.88
N VAL A 284 -17.18 9.46 16.82
CA VAL A 284 -17.43 10.68 16.06
C VAL A 284 -17.86 10.31 14.64
N SER A 285 -19.03 10.82 14.26
CA SER A 285 -19.56 10.79 12.90
C SER A 285 -19.88 12.22 12.47
N GLU A 286 -19.35 12.64 11.33
CA GLU A 286 -19.57 13.98 10.77
C GLU A 286 -20.40 13.90 9.48
N GLY A 287 -20.89 15.05 8.99
CA GLY A 287 -21.65 15.12 7.74
C GLY A 287 -23.14 14.84 7.86
N HIS A 288 -23.63 14.63 9.09
CA HIS A 288 -25.06 14.54 9.39
C HIS A 288 -25.79 15.86 9.09
N SER A 289 -27.06 15.80 8.72
CA SER A 289 -27.85 17.02 8.45
C SER A 289 -28.17 17.82 9.72
N GLU A 290 -28.05 17.18 10.88
CA GLU A 290 -28.09 17.81 12.20
C GLU A 290 -26.66 17.93 12.78
N ALA A 291 -26.41 18.93 13.64
CA ALA A 291 -25.08 19.25 14.19
C ALA A 291 -24.34 18.01 14.76
N PRO A 292 -23.00 17.92 14.67
CA PRO A 292 -22.23 16.72 15.02
C PRO A 292 -22.56 16.23 16.43
N ARG A 293 -22.88 14.94 16.54
CA ARG A 293 -23.32 14.30 17.78
C ARG A 293 -22.35 13.21 18.16
N ALA A 294 -21.86 13.26 19.40
CA ALA A 294 -21.13 12.16 19.98
C ALA A 294 -22.12 11.05 20.36
N ALA A 295 -21.91 9.83 19.88
CA ALA A 295 -22.75 8.69 20.24
C ALA A 295 -22.14 7.97 21.45
N SER A 296 -22.93 7.76 22.52
CA SER A 296 -22.53 6.98 23.69
C SER A 296 -23.32 5.67 23.76
N ILE A 297 -22.65 4.52 23.85
CA ILE A 297 -23.31 3.21 24.02
C ILE A 297 -22.86 2.61 25.34
N ASN A 298 -23.79 2.37 26.25
CA ASN A 298 -23.51 1.73 27.52
C ASN A 298 -23.45 0.21 27.35
N LEU A 299 -22.27 -0.37 27.54
CA LEU A 299 -22.00 -1.79 27.31
C LEU A 299 -22.45 -2.70 28.48
N THR A 300 -22.98 -2.15 29.57
CA THR A 300 -23.46 -2.90 30.75
C THR A 300 -24.97 -3.16 30.76
N ALA A 301 -25.74 -2.41 29.95
CA ALA A 301 -27.11 -2.75 29.61
C ALA A 301 -27.11 -3.69 28.41
N SER A 302 -27.97 -4.72 28.39
CA SER A 302 -28.02 -5.68 27.28
C SER A 302 -28.07 -4.96 25.92
N ALA A 303 -27.17 -5.33 25.01
CA ALA A 303 -26.93 -4.71 23.70
C ALA A 303 -28.07 -4.89 22.68
N THR A 304 -29.33 -4.76 23.10
CA THR A 304 -30.53 -4.95 22.28
C THR A 304 -31.33 -3.66 22.07
N SER A 305 -30.91 -2.53 22.63
CA SER A 305 -31.52 -1.24 22.33
C SER A 305 -30.47 -0.15 22.21
N CYS A 306 -30.31 0.40 21.00
CA CYS A 306 -29.78 1.74 20.83
C CYS A 306 -30.63 2.68 21.69
N LEU A 307 -30.11 3.11 22.84
CA LEU A 307 -30.79 4.11 23.63
C LEU A 307 -30.89 5.40 22.80
N PRO A 308 -31.97 6.18 22.96
CA PRO A 308 -32.04 7.49 22.33
C PRO A 308 -30.91 8.38 22.88
N TRP A 309 -29.87 8.57 22.07
CA TRP A 309 -28.89 9.65 22.03
C TRP A 309 -29.14 10.74 23.09
N ILE A 310 -28.59 10.59 24.29
CA ILE A 310 -28.70 11.60 25.36
C ILE A 310 -27.48 12.53 25.31
N LEU A 311 -27.67 13.74 24.79
CA LEU A 311 -26.87 14.89 25.21
C LEU A 311 -27.62 15.56 26.37
N THR A 312 -27.07 15.48 27.59
CA THR A 312 -27.45 16.46 28.62
C THR A 312 -26.68 17.75 28.30
N PRO A 313 -27.37 18.90 28.10
CA PRO A 313 -26.68 20.16 27.90
C PRO A 313 -25.93 20.51 29.18
N SER A 314 -24.61 20.71 29.09
CA SER A 314 -23.86 21.41 30.11
C SER A 314 -24.36 22.86 30.13
N THR A 315 -25.20 23.20 31.11
CA THR A 315 -25.38 24.61 31.47
C THR A 315 -24.07 25.11 32.05
N ARG A 316 -23.40 26.01 31.32
CA ARG A 316 -22.35 26.86 31.88
C ARG A 316 -22.93 27.63 33.07
N THR A 317 -22.36 27.44 34.25
CA THR A 317 -22.30 28.44 35.31
C THR A 317 -20.86 28.86 35.47
#